data_AF-A0A4Y2PFQ4-F1
#
_entry.id   AF-A0A4Y2PFQ4-F1
#
_cell.length_a   1.000
_cell.length_b   1.000
_cell.length_c   1.000
_cell.angle_alpha   90.00
_cell.angle_beta   90.00
_cell.angle_gamma   90.00
#
_symmetry.space_group_name_H-M   'P 1'
#
loop_
_entity.id
_entity.type
_entity.pdbx_description
1 polymer ?
#
loop_
_entity_poly.entity_id
_entity_poly.type
_entity_poly.pdbx_seq_one_letter_code
_entity_poly.pdbx_strand_id
1 'polypeptide(L)'
;MTCHLEVKSKFGHQKKISDTTEFKELTKKDAEIQLSHELEKLLLTTTTEKERYEHEFSGYKKLFQQFLQGTGPSLQWDKIVPIPAEAIKNYASLAEPPSESIKDMLNKLVVIKLNGGLGTSMGCTGPKSIIPVRNDLTFLDLTVQQIEHLNNTYDCDVPLVLMNSFNTDEDTQKVLRKYRGFRIKIHTFTQSKYPRINKESLMPIAYSIDDEDPEAWYPPGHGDFYGTFCKSGLCEMFLKEGREFCFISNIDNLGATVDISILLFCCFSD
;
A
#
# COMPACT_ATOMS: atom_id res chain seq x y z
N MET A 1 -0.96 78.33 12.50
CA MET A 1 -2.13 77.85 11.74
C MET A 1 -1.72 77.93 10.28
N THR A 2 -1.46 76.85 9.55
CA THR A 2 -2.34 75.70 9.31
C THR A 2 -1.48 74.48 8.93
N CYS A 3 -1.81 73.32 9.51
CA CYS A 3 -1.14 72.04 9.30
C CYS A 3 -1.82 71.35 8.10
N HIS A 4 -1.10 71.11 7.00
CA HIS A 4 -1.58 70.27 5.91
C HIS A 4 -1.04 68.84 6.10
N LEU A 5 -1.95 67.95 6.54
CA LEU A 5 -1.78 66.51 6.58
C LEU A 5 -1.89 65.95 5.16
N GLU A 6 -0.76 65.50 4.57
CA GLU A 6 -0.78 64.61 3.42
C GLU A 6 -1.08 63.18 3.88
N VAL A 7 -2.27 62.70 3.51
CA VAL A 7 -2.68 61.30 3.69
C VAL A 7 -1.96 60.43 2.67
N LYS A 8 -0.89 59.74 3.08
CA LYS A 8 -0.29 58.65 2.30
C LYS A 8 -1.25 57.44 2.30
N SER A 9 -1.92 57.18 1.18
CA SER A 9 -2.67 55.94 1.00
C SER A 9 -1.72 54.75 0.87
N LYS A 10 -1.87 53.78 1.77
CA LYS A 10 -1.22 52.47 1.68
C LYS A 10 -2.08 51.55 0.84
N PHE A 11 -1.89 51.54 -0.48
CA PHE A 11 -2.40 50.46 -1.31
C PHE A 11 -1.43 49.28 -1.24
N GLY A 12 -1.74 48.32 -0.38
CA GLY A 12 -1.13 47.00 -0.42
C GLY A 12 -1.40 46.37 -1.78
N HIS A 13 -0.34 46.03 -2.51
CA HIS A 13 -0.44 45.18 -3.70
C HIS A 13 -0.92 43.79 -3.28
N GLN A 14 -2.22 43.55 -3.33
CA GLN A 14 -2.74 42.20 -3.53
C GLN A 14 -2.32 41.78 -4.93
N LYS A 15 -1.42 40.79 -5.03
CA LYS A 15 -1.09 40.16 -6.32
C LYS A 15 -2.39 39.62 -6.91
N LYS A 16 -2.89 40.24 -7.99
CA LYS A 16 -3.96 39.67 -8.81
C LYS A 16 -3.45 38.32 -9.33
N ILE A 17 -4.16 37.25 -8.99
CA ILE A 17 -3.98 35.93 -9.59
C ILE A 17 -4.21 36.11 -11.10
N SER A 18 -3.37 35.52 -11.95
CA SER A 18 -3.53 35.64 -13.41
C SER A 18 -4.81 34.89 -13.83
N ASP A 19 -5.58 35.46 -14.77
CA ASP A 19 -6.77 34.82 -15.36
C ASP A 19 -6.48 33.39 -15.87
N THR A 20 -5.24 33.12 -16.30
CA THR A 20 -4.80 31.79 -16.75
C THR A 20 -4.65 30.78 -15.61
N THR A 21 -4.24 31.23 -14.43
CA THR A 21 -4.19 30.40 -13.21
C THR A 21 -5.59 30.13 -12.68
N GLU A 22 -6.46 31.14 -12.67
CA GLU A 22 -7.85 30.98 -12.25
C GLU A 22 -8.63 30.01 -13.15
N PHE A 23 -8.46 30.13 -14.48
CA PHE A 23 -9.04 29.18 -15.43
C PHE A 23 -8.55 27.74 -15.20
N LYS A 24 -7.26 27.55 -14.95
CA LYS A 24 -6.70 26.22 -14.62
C LYS A 24 -7.26 25.67 -13.31
N GLU A 25 -7.47 26.50 -12.30
CA GLU A 25 -8.08 26.07 -11.04
C GLU A 25 -9.55 25.69 -11.20
N LEU A 26 -10.32 26.44 -12.00
CA LEU A 26 -11.71 26.14 -12.32
C LEU A 26 -11.81 24.80 -13.06
N THR A 27 -11.00 24.59 -14.11
CA THR A 27 -11.01 23.31 -14.86
C THR A 27 -10.65 22.10 -13.99
N LYS A 28 -9.76 22.25 -12.99
CA LYS A 28 -9.45 21.19 -12.02
C LYS A 28 -10.65 20.87 -11.13
N LYS A 29 -11.36 21.89 -10.62
CA LYS A 29 -12.56 21.69 -9.80
C LYS A 29 -13.67 21.02 -10.60
N ASP A 30 -13.87 21.42 -11.85
CA ASP A 30 -14.87 20.81 -12.73
C ASP A 30 -14.56 19.34 -12.98
N ALA A 31 -13.29 18.98 -13.22
CA ALA A 31 -12.87 17.59 -13.38
C ALA A 31 -13.13 16.75 -12.11
N GLU A 32 -12.90 17.31 -10.92
CA GLU A 32 -13.16 16.65 -9.64
C GLU A 32 -14.66 16.38 -9.40
N ILE A 33 -15.50 17.35 -9.74
CA ILE A 33 -16.97 17.23 -9.65
C ILE A 33 -17.46 16.16 -10.63
N GLN A 34 -16.99 16.21 -11.88
CA GLN A 34 -17.35 15.24 -12.91
C GLN A 34 -16.94 13.81 -12.50
N LEU A 35 -15.71 13.64 -12.04
CA LEU A 35 -15.24 12.35 -11.53
C LEU A 35 -16.15 11.84 -10.40
N SER A 36 -16.52 12.73 -9.46
CA SER A 36 -17.40 12.37 -8.36
C SER A 36 -18.77 11.88 -8.82
N HIS A 37 -19.35 12.53 -9.84
CA HIS A 37 -20.61 12.11 -10.43
C HIS A 37 -20.50 10.76 -11.14
N GLU A 38 -19.42 10.50 -11.88
CA GLU A 38 -19.22 9.20 -12.54
C GLU A 38 -19.02 8.06 -11.53
N LEU A 39 -18.31 8.31 -10.43
CA LEU A 39 -18.16 7.33 -9.34
C LEU A 39 -19.50 7.06 -8.63
N GLU A 40 -20.35 8.06 -8.47
CA GLU A 40 -21.71 7.88 -7.92
C GLU A 40 -22.58 7.03 -8.86
N LYS A 41 -22.49 7.24 -10.18
CA LYS A 41 -23.16 6.36 -11.15
C LYS A 41 -22.68 4.93 -11.03
N LEU A 42 -21.37 4.70 -10.88
CA LEU A 42 -20.81 3.37 -10.66
C LEU A 42 -21.37 2.72 -9.39
N LEU A 43 -21.46 3.46 -8.28
CA LEU A 43 -22.06 2.95 -7.03
C LEU A 43 -23.53 2.56 -7.17
N LEU A 44 -24.28 3.17 -8.10
CA LEU A 44 -25.67 2.80 -8.37
C LEU A 44 -25.80 1.48 -9.13
N THR A 45 -24.72 0.97 -9.75
CA THR A 45 -24.75 -0.30 -10.50
C THR A 45 -24.67 -1.54 -9.62
N THR A 46 -24.15 -1.42 -8.40
CA THR A 46 -24.08 -2.54 -7.45
C THR A 46 -25.23 -2.52 -6.45
N THR A 47 -25.69 -3.71 -6.06
CA THR A 47 -26.62 -3.90 -4.93
C THR A 47 -25.94 -4.50 -3.70
N THR A 48 -24.71 -4.99 -3.84
CA THR A 48 -23.91 -5.67 -2.81
C THR A 48 -22.61 -4.91 -2.56
N GLU A 49 -22.06 -5.04 -1.35
CA GLU A 49 -20.78 -4.42 -0.95
C GLU A 49 -20.69 -2.90 -1.18
N LYS A 50 -21.82 -2.18 -1.22
CA LYS A 50 -21.86 -0.75 -1.53
C LYS A 50 -20.97 0.08 -0.59
N GLU A 51 -21.02 -0.21 0.71
CA GLU A 51 -20.18 0.46 1.73
C GLU A 51 -18.69 0.30 1.45
N ARG A 52 -18.26 -0.88 0.99
CA ARG A 52 -16.86 -1.15 0.60
C ARG A 52 -16.44 -0.24 -0.54
N TYR A 53 -17.22 -0.20 -1.63
CA TYR A 53 -16.92 0.62 -2.80
C TYR A 53 -16.99 2.12 -2.51
N GLU A 54 -17.90 2.57 -1.64
CA GLU A 54 -17.95 3.96 -1.16
C GLU A 54 -16.63 4.36 -0.49
N HIS A 55 -16.10 3.50 0.38
CA HIS A 55 -14.81 3.71 1.03
C HIS A 55 -13.62 3.66 0.06
N GLU A 56 -13.63 2.73 -0.90
CA GLU A 56 -12.61 2.65 -1.95
C GLU A 56 -12.61 3.93 -2.80
N PHE A 57 -13.79 4.38 -3.25
CA PHE A 57 -13.94 5.59 -4.06
C PHE A 57 -13.61 6.87 -3.30
N SER A 58 -13.82 6.92 -1.98
CA SER A 58 -13.35 8.03 -1.14
C SER A 58 -11.82 8.15 -1.17
N GLY A 59 -11.10 7.03 -1.05
CA GLY A 59 -9.64 6.99 -1.19
C GLY A 59 -9.17 7.41 -2.58
N TYR A 60 -9.86 6.92 -3.62
CA TYR A 60 -9.59 7.26 -5.01
C TYR A 60 -9.80 8.76 -5.31
N LYS A 61 -10.91 9.37 -4.84
CA LYS A 61 -11.17 10.81 -4.96
C LYS A 61 -10.03 11.63 -4.35
N LYS A 62 -9.55 11.23 -3.16
CA LYS A 62 -8.41 11.88 -2.50
C LYS A 62 -7.13 11.80 -3.33
N LEU A 63 -6.83 10.64 -3.94
CA LEU A 63 -5.68 10.50 -4.83
C LEU A 63 -5.83 11.36 -6.09
N PHE A 64 -7.02 11.42 -6.67
CA PHE A 64 -7.27 12.24 -7.84
C PHE A 64 -7.14 13.74 -7.55
N GLN A 65 -7.65 14.21 -6.42
CA GLN A 65 -7.43 15.58 -5.94
C GLN A 65 -5.93 15.91 -5.84
N GLN A 66 -5.16 15.01 -5.23
CA GLN A 66 -3.69 15.18 -5.12
C GLN A 66 -3.01 15.19 -6.50
N PHE A 67 -3.46 14.33 -7.43
CA PHE A 67 -2.98 14.30 -8.80
C PHE A 67 -3.24 15.62 -9.53
N LEU A 68 -4.44 16.20 -9.43
CA LEU A 68 -4.78 17.49 -10.03
C LEU A 68 -3.97 18.64 -9.41
N GLN A 69 -3.67 18.57 -8.11
CA GLN A 69 -2.88 19.58 -7.40
C GLN A 69 -1.37 19.48 -7.71
N GLY A 70 -0.85 18.26 -7.89
CA GLY A 70 0.57 17.91 -8.02
C GLY A 70 1.25 18.27 -9.35
N THR A 71 1.15 19.53 -9.77
CA THR A 71 1.70 20.03 -11.05
C THR A 71 3.01 20.82 -10.93
N GLY A 72 3.59 20.90 -9.72
CA GLY A 72 4.88 21.57 -9.47
C GLY A 72 6.06 20.60 -9.33
N PRO A 73 7.32 21.08 -9.43
CA PRO A 73 8.48 20.26 -9.11
C PRO A 73 8.36 19.77 -7.66
N SER A 74 8.25 18.46 -7.50
CA SER A 74 8.06 17.79 -6.19
C SER A 74 9.27 17.94 -5.26
N LEU A 75 10.40 18.40 -5.80
CA LEU A 75 11.69 18.44 -5.14
C LEU A 75 12.39 19.76 -5.45
N GLN A 76 12.86 20.46 -4.42
CA GLN A 76 13.75 21.61 -4.57
C GLN A 76 15.19 21.11 -4.50
N TRP A 77 15.89 21.10 -5.64
CA TRP A 77 17.23 20.51 -5.76
C TRP A 77 18.22 21.08 -4.75
N ASP A 78 18.18 22.40 -4.53
CA ASP A 78 19.07 23.11 -3.61
C ASP A 78 18.86 22.75 -2.13
N LYS A 79 17.76 22.06 -1.80
CA LYS A 79 17.47 21.57 -0.44
C LYS A 79 17.87 20.12 -0.22
N ILE A 80 18.35 19.42 -1.24
CA ILE A 80 18.83 18.05 -1.09
C ILE A 80 20.17 18.11 -0.36
N VAL A 81 20.21 17.46 0.81
CA VAL A 81 21.44 17.28 1.59
C VAL A 81 21.74 15.79 1.70
N PRO A 82 23.02 15.38 1.74
CA PRO A 82 23.38 14.02 2.07
C PRO A 82 22.79 13.63 3.42
N ILE A 83 22.29 12.40 3.50
CA ILE A 83 21.81 11.83 4.76
C ILE A 83 22.95 11.80 5.80
N PRO A 84 22.66 12.09 7.08
CA PRO A 84 23.63 11.96 8.16
C PRO A 84 24.21 10.54 8.21
N ALA A 85 25.48 10.42 8.61
CA ALA A 85 26.16 9.12 8.69
C ALA A 85 25.47 8.15 9.67
N GLU A 86 24.78 8.70 10.66
CA GLU A 86 24.04 7.97 11.70
C GLU A 86 22.67 7.51 11.22
N ALA A 87 22.15 8.04 10.11
CA ALA A 87 20.82 7.71 9.59
C ALA A 87 20.75 6.31 8.98
N ILE A 88 21.87 5.76 8.50
CA ILE A 88 21.97 4.40 7.98
C ILE A 88 23.01 3.63 8.78
N LYS A 89 22.57 2.59 9.50
CA LYS A 89 23.47 1.66 10.17
C LYS A 89 23.94 0.56 9.23
N ASN A 90 25.23 0.24 9.31
CA ASN A 90 25.78 -0.90 8.59
C ASN A 90 25.27 -2.20 9.23
N TYR A 91 24.78 -3.12 8.41
CA TYR A 91 24.30 -4.43 8.90
C TYR A 91 25.34 -5.18 9.75
N ALA A 92 26.62 -5.13 9.36
CA ALA A 92 27.71 -5.78 10.10
C ALA A 92 27.96 -5.18 11.50
N SER A 93 27.37 -4.02 11.81
CA SER A 93 27.43 -3.39 13.13
C SER A 93 26.27 -3.78 14.05
N LEU A 94 25.29 -4.53 13.56
CA LEU A 94 24.16 -4.98 14.36
C LEU A 94 24.61 -6.06 15.35
N ALA A 95 24.05 -6.01 16.56
CA ALA A 95 24.31 -7.01 17.57
C ALA A 95 23.67 -8.36 17.20
N GLU A 96 24.30 -9.44 17.65
CA GLU A 96 23.68 -10.76 17.60
C GLU A 96 22.61 -10.87 18.70
N PRO A 97 21.43 -11.42 18.39
CA PRO A 97 20.33 -11.53 19.33
C PRO A 97 20.64 -12.61 20.38
N PRO A 98 20.42 -12.35 21.69
CA PRO A 98 20.55 -13.38 22.70
C PRO A 98 19.43 -14.41 22.52
N SER A 99 19.79 -15.69 22.51
CA SER A 99 18.89 -16.82 22.20
C SER A 99 17.59 -16.82 23.01
N GLU A 100 17.64 -16.37 24.27
CA GLU A 100 16.49 -16.32 25.18
C GLU A 100 15.42 -15.31 24.74
N SER A 101 15.82 -14.23 24.06
CA SER A 101 14.91 -13.15 23.63
C SER A 101 14.26 -13.40 22.26
N ILE A 102 14.81 -14.32 21.47
CA ILE A 102 14.42 -14.52 20.06
C ILE A 102 12.94 -14.87 19.96
N LYS A 103 12.47 -15.79 20.81
CA LYS A 103 11.06 -16.21 20.83
C LYS A 103 10.12 -15.04 21.10
N ASP A 104 10.43 -14.22 22.09
CA ASP A 104 9.58 -13.07 22.47
C ASP A 104 9.57 -12.00 21.39
N MET A 105 10.72 -11.71 20.77
CA MET A 105 10.79 -10.79 19.63
C MET A 105 10.00 -11.30 18.42
N LEU A 106 10.16 -12.57 18.06
CA LEU A 106 9.42 -13.18 16.96
C LEU A 106 7.91 -13.20 17.23
N ASN A 107 7.50 -13.40 18.49
CA ASN A 107 6.09 -13.30 18.86
C ASN A 107 5.53 -11.87 18.70
N LYS A 108 6.35 -10.84 18.62
CA LYS A 108 5.91 -9.47 18.29
C LYS A 108 5.85 -9.18 16.79
N LEU A 109 6.35 -10.08 15.94
CA LEU A 109 6.48 -9.88 14.50
C LEU A 109 5.29 -10.45 13.72
N VAL A 110 4.87 -9.74 12.67
CA VAL A 110 3.98 -10.20 11.60
C VAL A 110 4.73 -10.16 10.28
N VAL A 111 4.74 -11.26 9.53
CA VAL A 111 5.37 -11.30 8.19
C VAL A 111 4.32 -11.03 7.13
N ILE A 112 4.57 -10.05 6.27
CA ILE A 112 3.64 -9.60 5.23
C ILE A 112 4.30 -9.76 3.87
N LYS A 113 3.61 -10.48 2.98
CA LYS A 113 4.05 -10.65 1.59
C LYS A 113 3.07 -9.98 0.63
N LEU A 114 3.61 -9.12 -0.22
CA LEU A 114 2.87 -8.46 -1.29
C LEU A 114 2.62 -9.47 -2.41
N ASN A 115 1.35 -9.85 -2.60
CA ASN A 115 0.88 -10.92 -3.49
C ASN A 115 -0.17 -10.44 -4.51
N GLY A 116 -0.18 -9.14 -4.83
CA GLY A 116 -1.07 -8.58 -5.85
C GLY A 116 -0.58 -8.77 -7.30
N GLY A 117 0.66 -9.22 -7.48
CA GLY A 117 1.30 -9.32 -8.79
C GLY A 117 0.92 -10.57 -9.57
N LEU A 118 0.66 -10.40 -10.87
CA LEU A 118 0.48 -11.48 -11.82
C LEU A 118 1.81 -11.93 -12.42
N GLY A 119 1.86 -13.18 -12.85
CA GLY A 119 2.97 -13.80 -13.57
C GLY A 119 3.03 -13.50 -15.07
N THR A 120 2.29 -12.50 -15.56
CA THR A 120 2.11 -12.26 -17.01
C THR A 120 3.42 -11.95 -17.73
N SER A 121 4.35 -11.23 -17.10
CA SER A 121 5.69 -10.98 -17.65
C SER A 121 6.55 -12.24 -17.80
N MET A 122 6.18 -13.32 -17.09
CA MET A 122 6.81 -14.64 -17.17
C MET A 122 6.00 -15.61 -18.05
N GLY A 123 4.94 -15.13 -18.72
CA GLY A 123 4.07 -15.96 -19.57
C GLY A 123 3.06 -16.81 -18.80
N CYS A 124 2.81 -16.54 -17.51
CA CYS A 124 1.87 -17.28 -16.68
C CYS A 124 0.56 -16.51 -16.47
N THR A 125 -0.57 -17.21 -16.55
CA THR A 125 -1.92 -16.71 -16.26
C THR A 125 -2.28 -17.02 -14.82
N GLY A 126 -1.78 -16.23 -13.87
CA GLY A 126 -2.09 -16.41 -12.45
C GLY A 126 -1.18 -15.62 -11.51
N PRO A 127 -1.39 -15.74 -10.19
CA PRO A 127 -0.54 -15.12 -9.18
C PRO A 127 0.92 -15.50 -9.34
N LYS A 128 1.83 -14.53 -9.29
CA LYS A 128 3.27 -14.77 -9.40
C LYS A 128 3.79 -15.71 -8.31
N SER A 129 3.13 -15.71 -7.16
CA SER A 129 3.48 -16.55 -6.00
C SER A 129 3.35 -18.06 -6.23
N ILE A 130 2.51 -18.48 -7.19
CA ILE A 130 2.22 -19.89 -7.49
C ILE A 130 3.16 -20.44 -8.59
N ILE A 131 4.04 -19.60 -9.14
CA ILE A 131 5.01 -20.04 -10.14
C ILE A 131 6.06 -20.95 -9.47
N PRO A 132 6.34 -22.14 -10.01
CA PRO A 132 7.40 -23.01 -9.50
C PRO A 132 8.78 -22.38 -9.74
N VAL A 133 9.62 -22.41 -8.72
CA VAL A 133 10.95 -21.78 -8.72
C VAL A 133 12.06 -22.81 -8.63
N ARG A 134 11.96 -23.74 -7.68
CA ARG A 134 13.00 -24.75 -7.43
C ARG A 134 12.37 -26.05 -6.96
N ASN A 135 12.73 -27.17 -7.59
CA ASN A 135 12.22 -28.50 -7.23
C ASN A 135 10.69 -28.54 -7.15
N ASP A 136 10.02 -27.90 -8.12
CA ASP A 136 8.55 -27.74 -8.18
C ASP A 136 7.93 -26.98 -6.99
N LEU A 137 8.73 -26.39 -6.11
CA LEU A 137 8.26 -25.50 -5.05
C LEU A 137 8.03 -24.11 -5.60
N THR A 138 6.86 -23.56 -5.28
CA THR A 138 6.47 -22.20 -5.64
C THR A 138 7.09 -21.17 -4.68
N PHE A 139 7.04 -19.88 -5.03
CA PHE A 139 7.45 -18.80 -4.11
C PHE A 139 6.67 -18.86 -2.78
N LEU A 140 5.37 -19.17 -2.86
CA LEU A 140 4.52 -19.32 -1.69
C LEU A 140 4.95 -20.52 -0.85
N ASP A 141 5.25 -21.67 -1.47
CA ASP A 141 5.74 -22.85 -0.75
C ASP A 141 7.04 -22.57 0.00
N LEU A 142 7.99 -21.90 -0.65
CA LEU A 142 9.27 -21.56 -0.03
C LEU A 142 9.08 -20.60 1.15
N THR A 143 8.21 -19.61 1.01
CA THR A 143 7.89 -18.66 2.09
C THR A 143 7.24 -19.37 3.28
N VAL A 144 6.27 -20.25 3.02
CA VAL A 144 5.60 -21.03 4.07
C VAL A 144 6.60 -21.92 4.79
N GLN A 145 7.48 -22.62 4.06
CA GLN A 145 8.54 -23.45 4.65
C GLN A 145 9.52 -22.64 5.51
N GLN A 146 9.91 -21.45 5.07
CA GLN A 146 10.80 -20.58 5.85
C GLN A 146 10.18 -20.18 7.19
N ILE A 147 8.91 -19.77 7.20
CA ILE A 147 8.22 -19.32 8.42
C ILE A 147 7.85 -20.51 9.31
N GLU A 148 7.44 -21.64 8.73
CA GLU A 148 7.21 -22.87 9.50
C GLU A 148 8.50 -23.35 10.17
N HIS A 149 9.62 -23.34 9.45
CA HIS A 149 10.93 -23.68 10.01
C HIS A 149 11.32 -22.74 11.15
N LEU A 150 11.04 -21.44 11.00
CA LEU A 150 11.25 -20.43 12.03
C LEU A 150 10.40 -20.72 13.29
N ASN A 151 9.11 -20.98 13.11
CA ASN A 151 8.17 -21.31 14.19
C ASN A 151 8.58 -22.60 14.93
N ASN A 152 9.04 -23.62 14.20
CA ASN A 152 9.51 -24.86 14.79
C ASN A 152 10.84 -24.71 15.54
N THR A 153 11.79 -23.95 14.99
CA THR A 153 13.13 -23.79 15.56
C THR A 153 13.13 -22.98 16.85
N TYR A 154 12.35 -21.90 16.89
CA TYR A 154 12.32 -20.98 18.05
C TYR A 154 11.06 -21.14 18.92
N ASP A 155 10.24 -22.15 18.64
CA ASP A 155 8.99 -22.40 19.35
C ASP A 155 8.09 -21.15 19.46
N CYS A 156 7.95 -20.45 18.34
CA CYS A 156 7.16 -19.22 18.22
C CYS A 156 5.95 -19.42 17.28
N ASP A 157 5.11 -18.39 17.17
CA ASP A 157 3.92 -18.39 16.32
C ASP A 157 3.88 -17.11 15.48
N VAL A 158 4.79 -17.02 14.50
CA VAL A 158 4.86 -15.91 13.54
C VAL A 158 3.79 -16.12 12.46
N PRO A 159 2.82 -15.19 12.32
CA PRO A 159 1.82 -15.26 11.27
C PRO A 159 2.38 -14.76 9.92
N LEU A 160 1.89 -15.36 8.84
CA LEU A 160 2.08 -14.91 7.46
C LEU A 160 0.81 -14.22 6.97
N VAL A 161 0.93 -13.01 6.45
CA VAL A 161 -0.16 -12.27 5.83
C VAL A 161 0.13 -12.07 4.35
N LEU A 162 -0.80 -12.46 3.48
CA LEU A 162 -0.72 -12.20 2.04
C LEU A 162 -1.64 -11.03 1.68
N MET A 163 -1.05 -9.97 1.12
CA MET A 163 -1.81 -8.87 0.52
C MET A 163 -2.11 -9.23 -0.94
N ASN A 164 -3.32 -9.69 -1.21
CA ASN A 164 -3.77 -10.10 -2.53
C ASN A 164 -4.32 -8.90 -3.32
N SER A 165 -4.63 -9.13 -4.59
CA SER A 165 -5.46 -8.25 -5.42
C SER A 165 -6.71 -9.00 -5.85
N PHE A 166 -7.70 -8.30 -6.40
CA PHE A 166 -8.85 -8.96 -7.01
C PHE A 166 -8.47 -9.93 -8.14
N ASN A 167 -7.29 -9.74 -8.77
CA ASN A 167 -6.76 -10.65 -9.79
C ASN A 167 -6.09 -11.91 -9.22
N THR A 168 -5.73 -11.92 -7.93
CA THR A 168 -4.91 -12.99 -7.34
C THR A 168 -5.56 -13.68 -6.16
N ASP A 169 -6.59 -13.08 -5.55
CA ASP A 169 -7.17 -13.57 -4.30
C ASP A 169 -7.80 -14.95 -4.46
N GLU A 170 -8.69 -15.14 -5.44
CA GLU A 170 -9.41 -16.41 -5.61
C GLU A 170 -8.46 -17.60 -5.82
N ASP A 171 -7.47 -17.43 -6.70
CA ASP A 171 -6.48 -18.48 -6.97
C ASP A 171 -5.55 -18.74 -5.79
N THR A 172 -5.19 -17.68 -5.04
CA THR A 172 -4.43 -17.83 -3.80
C THR A 172 -5.21 -18.63 -2.77
N GLN A 173 -6.51 -18.33 -2.56
CA GLN A 173 -7.37 -19.05 -1.61
C GLN A 173 -7.49 -20.55 -1.95
N LYS A 174 -7.55 -20.91 -3.24
CA LYS A 174 -7.58 -22.32 -3.68
C LYS A 174 -6.32 -23.06 -3.24
N VAL A 175 -5.15 -22.44 -3.40
CA VAL A 175 -3.84 -23.04 -3.06
C VAL A 175 -3.62 -23.11 -1.54
N LEU A 176 -4.12 -22.14 -0.76
CA LEU A 176 -3.92 -22.10 0.69
C LEU A 176 -4.41 -23.35 1.44
N ARG A 177 -5.35 -24.10 0.87
CA ARG A 177 -5.83 -25.37 1.43
C ARG A 177 -4.72 -26.41 1.60
N LYS A 178 -3.67 -26.33 0.78
CA LYS A 178 -2.47 -27.20 0.84
C LYS A 178 -1.72 -27.08 2.17
N TYR A 179 -1.75 -25.89 2.79
CA TYR A 179 -0.98 -25.60 4.01
C TYR A 179 -1.76 -25.90 5.30
N ARG A 180 -2.95 -26.51 5.20
CA ARG A 180 -3.69 -26.96 6.39
C ARG A 180 -2.89 -28.05 7.10
N GLY A 181 -2.49 -27.80 8.34
CA GLY A 181 -1.71 -28.71 9.18
C GLY A 181 -0.23 -28.33 9.33
N PHE A 182 0.24 -27.33 8.59
CA PHE A 182 1.56 -26.73 8.80
C PHE A 182 1.54 -25.86 10.06
N ARG A 183 2.70 -25.71 10.74
CA ARG A 183 2.81 -24.87 11.96
C ARG A 183 2.93 -23.38 11.61
N ILE A 184 1.90 -22.84 10.98
CA ILE A 184 1.85 -21.45 10.52
C ILE A 184 0.40 -20.97 10.42
N LYS A 185 0.14 -19.75 10.90
CA LYS A 185 -1.12 -19.06 10.67
C LYS A 185 -0.99 -18.19 9.43
N ILE A 186 -1.80 -18.49 8.41
CA ILE A 186 -1.83 -17.72 7.17
C ILE A 186 -3.11 -16.90 7.13
N HIS A 187 -2.96 -15.58 7.02
CA HIS A 187 -4.04 -14.62 6.83
C HIS A 187 -3.94 -14.01 5.43
N THR A 188 -5.07 -13.56 4.91
CA THR A 188 -5.16 -12.91 3.60
C THR A 188 -6.07 -11.72 3.69
N PHE A 189 -5.74 -10.67 2.96
CA PHE A 189 -6.68 -9.59 2.69
C PHE A 189 -6.45 -9.07 1.27
N THR A 190 -7.49 -8.47 0.70
CA THR A 190 -7.46 -7.97 -0.68
C THR A 190 -7.30 -6.46 -0.65
N GLN A 191 -6.37 -5.95 -1.46
CA GLN A 191 -6.19 -4.51 -1.64
C GLN A 191 -7.37 -3.89 -2.43
N SER A 192 -7.45 -2.56 -2.47
CA SER A 192 -8.55 -1.84 -3.11
C SER A 192 -8.60 -2.09 -4.63
N LYS A 193 -9.77 -1.88 -5.23
CA LYS A 193 -10.00 -2.01 -6.68
C LYS A 193 -10.45 -0.65 -7.22
N TYR A 194 -9.54 0.06 -7.92
CA TYR A 194 -9.85 1.40 -8.45
C TYR A 194 -10.13 1.37 -9.95
N PRO A 195 -11.03 2.23 -10.44
CA PRO A 195 -11.29 2.30 -11.86
C PRO A 195 -10.13 3.04 -12.55
N ARG A 196 -9.70 2.53 -13.69
CA ARG A 196 -8.74 3.25 -14.54
C ARG A 196 -9.42 4.47 -15.15
N ILE A 197 -8.63 5.49 -15.47
CA ILE A 197 -9.11 6.70 -16.14
C ILE A 197 -8.66 6.73 -17.60
N ASN A 198 -9.50 7.27 -18.46
CA ASN A 198 -9.08 7.66 -19.80
C ASN A 198 -8.18 8.91 -19.70
N LYS A 199 -7.10 8.93 -20.47
CA LYS A 199 -6.08 9.98 -20.41
C LYS A 199 -6.60 11.33 -20.90
N GLU A 200 -7.45 11.33 -21.92
CA GLU A 200 -7.96 12.53 -22.56
C GLU A 200 -9.13 13.14 -21.79
N SER A 201 -10.08 12.30 -21.32
CA SER A 201 -11.27 12.76 -20.59
C SER A 201 -11.05 12.90 -19.09
N LEU A 202 -10.03 12.24 -18.53
CA LEU A 202 -9.80 12.09 -17.08
C LEU A 202 -10.97 11.43 -16.33
N MET A 203 -11.84 10.72 -17.04
CA MET A 203 -12.99 10.03 -16.47
C MET A 203 -12.74 8.52 -16.35
N PRO A 204 -13.41 7.83 -15.41
CA PRO A 204 -13.36 6.38 -15.29
C PRO A 204 -13.76 5.71 -16.60
N ILE A 205 -13.09 4.60 -16.94
CA ILE A 205 -13.46 3.80 -18.12
C ILE A 205 -14.46 2.69 -17.80
N ALA A 206 -14.61 2.33 -16.53
CA ALA A 206 -15.57 1.33 -16.08
C ALA A 206 -17.00 1.87 -16.25
N TYR A 207 -17.92 1.00 -16.68
CA TYR A 207 -19.35 1.34 -16.81
C TYR A 207 -20.20 0.80 -15.66
N SER A 208 -19.75 -0.29 -15.02
CA SER A 208 -20.38 -0.89 -13.84
C SER A 208 -19.31 -1.41 -12.86
N ILE A 209 -19.68 -1.66 -11.61
CA ILE A 209 -18.77 -2.24 -10.60
C ILE A 209 -18.36 -3.68 -10.97
N ASP A 210 -19.32 -4.43 -11.51
CA ASP A 210 -19.17 -5.81 -11.97
C ASP A 210 -18.76 -5.89 -13.45
N ASP A 211 -18.08 -4.85 -13.96
CA ASP A 211 -17.61 -4.81 -15.34
C ASP A 211 -16.76 -6.06 -15.63
N GLU A 212 -17.12 -6.78 -16.70
CA GLU A 212 -16.42 -8.00 -17.11
C GLU A 212 -15.05 -7.68 -17.72
N ASP A 213 -14.80 -6.43 -18.14
CA ASP A 213 -13.50 -6.02 -18.68
C ASP A 213 -12.42 -5.95 -17.58
N PRO A 214 -11.43 -6.86 -17.59
CA PRO A 214 -10.33 -6.83 -16.62
C PRO A 214 -9.48 -5.57 -16.74
N GLU A 215 -9.50 -4.89 -17.90
CA GLU A 215 -8.75 -3.67 -18.15
C GLU A 215 -9.48 -2.41 -17.66
N ALA A 216 -10.71 -2.51 -17.14
CA ALA A 216 -11.44 -1.37 -16.57
C ALA A 216 -10.94 -0.98 -15.17
N TRP A 217 -10.29 -1.92 -14.47
CA TRP A 217 -9.91 -1.79 -13.07
C TRP A 217 -8.41 -2.01 -12.86
N TYR A 218 -7.89 -1.50 -11.75
CA TYR A 218 -6.51 -1.76 -11.35
C TYR A 218 -6.35 -1.78 -9.83
N PRO A 219 -5.41 -2.57 -9.30
CA PRO A 219 -4.98 -2.43 -7.91
C PRO A 219 -4.09 -1.18 -7.78
N PRO A 220 -4.30 -0.30 -6.78
CA PRO A 220 -3.57 0.96 -6.62
C PRO A 220 -2.11 0.82 -6.13
N GLY A 221 -1.48 -0.32 -6.41
CA GLY A 221 -0.10 -0.62 -6.04
C GLY A 221 0.09 -0.92 -4.56
N HIS A 222 1.34 -1.22 -4.18
CA HIS A 222 1.66 -1.66 -2.82
C HIS A 222 1.49 -0.57 -1.74
N GLY A 223 1.38 0.71 -2.14
CA GLY A 223 1.15 1.82 -1.20
C GLY A 223 -0.22 1.77 -0.52
N ASP A 224 -1.19 1.08 -1.12
CA ASP A 224 -2.53 0.87 -0.56
C ASP A 224 -2.54 -0.09 0.65
N PHE A 225 -1.40 -0.74 0.92
CA PHE A 225 -1.21 -1.64 2.05
C PHE A 225 -1.72 -1.05 3.36
N TYR A 226 -1.31 0.18 3.72
CA TYR A 226 -1.62 0.75 5.03
C TYR A 226 -3.12 0.94 5.26
N GLY A 227 -3.82 1.45 4.24
CA GLY A 227 -5.26 1.68 4.32
C GLY A 227 -6.04 0.38 4.39
N THR A 228 -5.70 -0.59 3.55
CA THR A 228 -6.43 -1.86 3.42
C THR A 228 -6.11 -2.84 4.55
N PHE A 229 -4.87 -2.86 5.05
CA PHE A 229 -4.49 -3.68 6.20
C PHE A 229 -5.26 -3.28 7.46
N CYS A 230 -5.38 -1.98 7.74
CA CYS A 230 -6.20 -1.48 8.85
C CYS A 230 -7.68 -1.81 8.65
N LYS A 231 -8.22 -1.57 7.45
CA LYS A 231 -9.63 -1.85 7.12
C LYS A 231 -10.00 -3.33 7.18
N SER A 232 -9.05 -4.22 6.92
CA SER A 232 -9.27 -5.67 6.99
C SER A 232 -9.54 -6.18 8.42
N GLY A 233 -9.32 -5.36 9.45
CA GLY A 233 -9.39 -5.76 10.85
C GLY A 233 -8.16 -6.52 11.34
N LEU A 234 -7.27 -6.96 10.44
CA LEU A 234 -6.05 -7.68 10.80
C LEU A 234 -5.10 -6.82 11.64
N CYS A 235 -4.98 -5.51 11.33
CA CYS A 235 -4.16 -4.60 12.12
C CYS A 235 -4.60 -4.58 13.59
N GLU A 236 -5.89 -4.38 13.86
CA GLU A 236 -6.44 -4.35 15.22
C GLU A 236 -6.33 -5.73 15.90
N MET A 237 -6.57 -6.80 15.16
CA MET A 237 -6.41 -8.17 15.63
C MET A 237 -4.98 -8.43 16.11
N PHE A 238 -3.97 -8.11 15.29
CA PHE A 238 -2.57 -8.33 15.64
C PHE A 238 -2.10 -7.43 16.78
N LEU A 239 -2.58 -6.18 16.86
CA LEU A 239 -2.30 -5.32 18.01
C LEU A 239 -2.86 -5.91 19.31
N LYS A 240 -4.07 -6.49 19.28
CA LYS A 240 -4.67 -7.18 20.44
C LYS A 240 -3.91 -8.46 20.82
N GLU A 241 -3.30 -9.13 19.85
CA GLU A 241 -2.40 -10.27 20.09
C GLU A 241 -1.03 -9.86 20.64
N GLY A 242 -0.74 -8.56 20.76
CA GLY A 242 0.56 -8.06 21.25
C GLY A 242 1.65 -8.03 20.17
N ARG A 243 1.28 -8.01 18.89
CA ARG A 243 2.24 -7.79 17.79
C ARG A 243 2.57 -6.30 17.67
N GLU A 244 3.84 -6.00 17.38
CA GLU A 244 4.37 -4.63 17.33
C GLU A 244 4.97 -4.29 15.96
N PHE A 245 5.54 -5.28 15.26
CA PHE A 245 6.30 -5.05 14.02
C PHE A 245 5.71 -5.79 12.83
N CYS A 246 5.76 -5.15 11.66
CA CYS A 246 5.42 -5.76 10.38
C CYS A 246 6.66 -5.83 9.49
N PHE A 247 7.04 -7.03 9.05
CA PHE A 247 8.07 -7.22 8.03
C PHE A 247 7.41 -7.37 6.66
N ILE A 248 7.51 -6.32 5.83
CA ILE A 248 6.87 -6.27 4.51
C ILE A 248 7.90 -6.54 3.42
N SER A 249 7.59 -7.47 2.52
CA SER A 249 8.41 -7.75 1.33
C SER A 249 7.58 -8.31 0.17
N ASN A 250 8.12 -8.27 -1.04
CA ASN A 250 7.48 -8.95 -2.16
C ASN A 250 7.60 -10.47 -2.02
N ILE A 251 6.58 -11.20 -2.48
CA ILE A 251 6.59 -12.67 -2.46
C ILE A 251 7.63 -13.27 -3.41
N ASP A 252 8.01 -12.55 -4.47
CA ASP A 252 9.00 -12.98 -5.46
C ASP A 252 10.45 -12.70 -5.03
N ASN A 253 10.66 -12.02 -3.89
CA ASN A 253 11.98 -11.83 -3.30
C ASN A 253 12.27 -12.95 -2.28
N LEU A 254 12.90 -14.03 -2.74
CA LEU A 254 13.30 -15.16 -1.89
C LEU A 254 14.41 -14.82 -0.87
N GLY A 255 15.15 -13.73 -1.09
CA GLY A 255 16.16 -13.24 -0.16
C GLY A 255 15.59 -12.45 1.02
N ALA A 256 14.31 -12.09 0.97
CA ALA A 256 13.62 -11.40 2.06
C ALA A 256 13.17 -12.38 3.15
N THR A 257 14.13 -12.95 3.85
CA THR A 257 13.92 -13.78 5.05
C THR A 257 13.79 -12.92 6.30
N VAL A 258 13.16 -13.45 7.36
CA VAL A 258 13.13 -12.78 8.66
C VAL A 258 14.55 -12.73 9.23
N ASP A 259 15.04 -11.51 9.44
CA ASP A 259 16.36 -11.25 9.99
C ASP A 259 16.23 -10.85 11.47
N ILE A 260 16.78 -11.69 12.35
CA ILE A 260 16.63 -11.54 13.79
C ILE A 260 17.49 -10.38 14.32
N SER A 261 18.62 -10.07 13.68
CA SER A 261 19.47 -8.92 14.06
C SER A 261 18.79 -7.60 13.70
N ILE A 262 18.11 -7.52 12.56
CA ILE A 262 17.29 -6.35 12.21
C ILE A 262 16.10 -6.23 13.16
N LEU A 263 15.42 -7.34 13.49
CA LEU A 263 14.30 -7.32 14.43
C LEU A 263 14.74 -6.84 15.82
N LEU A 264 15.86 -7.35 16.33
CA LEU A 264 16.47 -6.90 17.58
C LEU A 264 16.72 -5.40 17.55
N PHE A 265 17.31 -4.90 16.47
CA PHE A 265 17.55 -3.48 16.30
C PHE A 265 16.26 -2.67 16.40
N CYS A 266 15.18 -3.11 15.76
CA CYS A 266 13.87 -2.46 15.83
C CYS A 266 13.25 -2.50 17.23
N CYS A 267 13.41 -3.58 17.98
CA CYS A 267 12.83 -3.71 19.34
C CYS A 267 13.53 -2.83 20.39
N PHE A 268 14.80 -2.46 20.18
CA PHE A 268 15.61 -1.72 21.15
C PHE A 268 16.06 -0.33 20.67
N SER A 269 15.55 0.12 19.53
CA SER A 269 15.75 1.49 19.06
C SER A 269 14.64 2.39 19.60
N ASP A 270 14.87 2.95 20.79
CA ASP A 270 14.19 4.15 21.27
C ASP A 270 14.85 5.42 20.70
#